data_AF-A0A125AB86-F1
#
_entry.id   AF-A0A125AB86-F1
#
_cell.length_a   1.000
_cell.length_b   1.000
_cell.length_c   1.000
_cell.angle_alpha   90.00
_cell.angle_beta   90.00
_cell.angle_gamma   90.00
#
_symmetry.space_group_name_H-M   'P 1'
#
loop_
_entity.id
_entity.type
_entity.pdbx_description
1 polymer ?
#
loop_
_entity_poly.entity_id
_entity_poly.type
_entity_poly.pdbx_seq_one_letter_code
_entity_poly.pdbx_strand_id
1 'polypeptide(L)' 'MRGTEAAQLMFIRKVSTLLRARMLAALLPLVPAACDVLTAPPVSDWPGPHARYPLPDDGPHRTE' A
#
# COMPACT_ATOMS: atom_id res chain seq x y z
N MET A 1 43.97 -5.63 -27.94
CA MET A 1 43.24 -4.90 -26.87
C MET A 1 41.70 -4.94 -27.03
N ARG A 2 41.12 -5.74 -27.95
CA ARG A 2 39.66 -5.76 -28.23
C ARG A 2 38.83 -6.68 -27.30
N GLY A 3 39.49 -7.57 -26.55
CA GLY A 3 38.81 -8.55 -25.68
C GLY A 3 38.26 -7.98 -24.38
N THR A 4 38.85 -6.88 -23.87
CA THR A 4 38.45 -6.26 -22.60
C THR A 4 37.15 -5.46 -22.71
N GLU A 5 36.86 -4.89 -23.89
CA GLU A 5 35.66 -4.10 -24.16
C GLU A 5 34.40 -4.99 -24.17
N ALA A 6 34.49 -6.17 -24.78
CA ALA A 6 33.39 -7.13 -24.80
C ALA A 6 33.07 -7.65 -23.39
N ALA A 7 34.09 -7.93 -22.58
CA ALA A 7 33.93 -8.33 -21.18
C ALA A 7 33.29 -7.22 -20.33
N GLN A 8 33.68 -5.96 -20.57
CA GLN A 8 33.14 -4.80 -19.87
C GLN A 8 31.66 -4.57 -20.21
N LEU A 9 31.28 -4.68 -21.49
CA LEU A 9 29.88 -4.59 -21.92
C LEU A 9 29.01 -5.70 -21.33
N MET A 10 29.51 -6.94 -21.27
CA MET A 10 28.80 -8.04 -20.63
C MET A 10 28.64 -7.82 -19.13
N PHE A 11 29.67 -7.31 -18.45
CA PHE A 11 29.61 -6.98 -17.03
C PHE A 11 28.53 -5.91 -16.76
N ILE A 12 28.54 -4.81 -17.51
CA ILE A 12 27.54 -3.74 -17.39
C ILE A 12 26.12 -4.28 -17.63
N ARG A 13 25.91 -5.10 -18.67
CA ARG A 13 24.61 -5.72 -18.95
C ARG A 13 24.15 -6.62 -17.81
N LYS A 14 25.06 -7.39 -17.22
CA LYS A 14 24.75 -8.30 -16.11
C LYS A 14 24.37 -7.53 -14.84
N VAL A 15 25.16 -6.51 -14.48
CA VAL A 15 24.88 -5.64 -13.33
C VAL A 15 23.58 -4.86 -13.53
N SER A 16 23.37 -4.29 -14.72
CA SER A 16 22.14 -3.55 -15.07
C SER A 16 20.89 -4.43 -14.99
N THR A 17 20.95 -5.64 -15.55
CA THR A 17 19.83 -6.59 -15.49
C THR A 17 19.52 -6.98 -14.04
N LEU A 18 20.55 -7.17 -13.22
CA LEU A 18 20.40 -7.55 -11.82
C LEU A 18 19.82 -6.40 -10.98
N LEU A 19 20.25 -5.16 -11.21
CA LEU A 19 19.64 -3.98 -10.60
C LEU A 19 18.17 -3.83 -11.00
N ARG A 20 17.87 -3.96 -12.31
CA ARG A 20 16.51 -3.86 -12.82
C ARG A 20 15.61 -4.93 -12.22
N ALA A 21 16.07 -6.18 -12.13
CA ALA A 21 15.32 -7.26 -11.52
C ALA A 21 15.04 -7.00 -10.04
N ARG A 22 16.04 -6.51 -9.28
CA ARG A 22 15.86 -6.16 -7.86
C ARG A 22 14.87 -5.01 -7.68
N MET A 23 14.96 -3.97 -8.51
CA MET A 23 14.05 -2.84 -8.47
C MET A 23 12.62 -3.27 -8.79
N LEU A 24 12.43 -4.11 -9.82
CA LEU A 24 11.11 -4.66 -10.15
C LEU A 24 10.58 -5.53 -9.02
N ALA A 25 11.41 -6.39 -8.42
CA ALA A 25 11.01 -7.22 -7.28
C ALA A 25 10.60 -6.39 -6.05
N ALA A 26 11.26 -5.25 -5.81
CA ALA A 26 10.91 -4.34 -4.72
C ALA A 26 9.60 -3.56 -4.98
N LEU A 27 9.30 -3.25 -6.24
CA LEU A 27 8.06 -2.55 -6.64
C LEU A 27 6.86 -3.49 -6.78
N LEU A 28 7.09 -4.76 -7.11
CA LEU A 28 6.05 -5.77 -7.29
C LEU A 28 5.07 -5.89 -6.10
N PRO A 29 5.50 -5.88 -4.81
CA PRO A 29 4.57 -5.93 -3.68
C PRO A 29 3.79 -4.64 -3.45
N LEU A 30 4.20 -3.51 -4.03
CA LEU A 30 3.49 -2.24 -3.88
C LEU A 30 2.13 -2.25 -4.58
N VAL A 31 2.02 -2.99 -5.69
CA VAL A 31 0.78 -3.11 -6.47
C VAL A 31 -0.34 -3.81 -5.66
N PRO A 32 -0.16 -5.03 -5.13
CA PRO A 32 -1.21 -5.68 -4.33
C PRO A 32 -1.48 -4.93 -3.03
N ALA A 33 -0.46 -4.38 -2.36
CA ALA A 33 -0.67 -3.60 -1.13
C ALA A 33 -1.54 -2.35 -1.38
N ALA A 34 -1.34 -1.66 -2.50
CA ALA A 34 -2.20 -0.55 -2.90
C ALA A 34 -3.62 -1.02 -3.25
N CYS A 35 -3.76 -2.17 -3.92
CA CYS A 35 -5.06 -2.75 -4.23
C CYS A 35 -5.83 -3.16 -2.96
N ASP A 36 -5.18 -3.74 -1.97
CA ASP A 36 -5.80 -4.10 -0.68
C ASP A 36 -6.32 -2.86 0.05
N VAL A 37 -5.53 -1.78 0.07
CA VAL A 37 -5.95 -0.48 0.66
C VAL A 37 -7.15 0.13 -0.08
N LEU A 38 -7.22 -0.02 -1.41
CA LEU A 38 -8.35 0.48 -2.21
C LEU A 38 -9.60 -0.41 -2.13
N THR A 39 -9.43 -1.69 -1.78
CA THR A 39 -10.52 -2.66 -1.62
C THR A 39 -11.07 -2.64 -0.20
N ALA A 40 -10.28 -2.16 0.77
CA ALA A 40 -10.75 -1.91 2.12
C ALA A 40 -11.93 -0.91 2.09
N PRO A 41 -13.02 -1.18 2.83
CA PRO A 41 -14.15 -0.27 2.87
C PRO A 41 -13.68 1.12 3.36
N PRO A 42 -14.03 2.21 2.66
CA PRO A 42 -13.52 3.56 2.95
C PRO A 42 -14.06 4.16 4.26
N VAL A 43 -14.89 3.43 4.98
CA VAL A 43 -15.59 3.86 6.19
C VAL A 43 -15.59 2.68 7.17
N SER A 44 -15.04 2.90 8.37
CA SER A 44 -15.33 2.05 9.53
C SER A 44 -16.84 2.06 9.73
N ASP A 45 -17.49 0.89 9.75
CA ASP A 45 -18.94 0.68 9.91
C ASP A 45 -19.60 1.84 10.66
N TRP A 46 -19.99 2.89 9.92
CA TRP A 46 -20.69 4.00 10.51
C TRP A 46 -22.01 3.39 10.97
N PRO A 47 -22.51 3.72 12.18
CA PRO A 47 -23.83 3.30 12.59
C PRO A 47 -24.77 3.63 11.43
N GLY A 48 -25.28 2.60 10.75
CA GLY A 48 -26.13 2.78 9.58
C GLY A 48 -27.32 3.67 9.92
N PRO A 49 -28.14 4.08 8.94
CA PRO A 49 -29.31 4.93 9.20
C PRO A 49 -30.26 4.42 10.30
N HIS A 50 -30.18 3.13 10.64
CA HIS A 50 -30.96 2.44 11.68
C HIS A 50 -30.19 2.14 12.96
N ALA A 51 -28.89 2.41 13.01
CA ALA A 51 -28.14 2.25 14.24
C ALA A 51 -28.53 3.38 15.19
N ARG A 52 -28.96 2.96 16.39
CA ARG A 52 -29.33 3.90 17.43
C ARG A 52 -28.08 4.72 17.77
N TYR A 53 -28.19 6.04 17.56
CA TYR A 53 -27.23 6.98 18.12
C TYR A 53 -27.06 6.63 19.61
N PRO A 54 -25.83 6.63 20.18
CA PRO A 54 -25.67 6.45 21.61
C PRO A 54 -26.47 7.58 22.29
N LEU A 55 -27.64 7.21 22.80
CA LEU A 55 -28.52 8.09 23.52
C LEU A 55 -27.78 8.38 24.84
N PRO A 56 -27.47 9.64 25.17
CA PRO A 56 -26.94 9.95 26.48
C PRO A 56 -27.98 9.47 27.50
N ASP A 57 -27.51 8.62 28.42
CA ASP A 57 -28.28 8.06 29.52
C ASP A 57 -28.99 9.20 30.27
N ASP A 58 -30.27 8.98 30.60
CA ASP A 58 -31.22 9.93 31.19
C ASP A 58 -30.75 10.45 32.57
N GLY A 59 -29.72 11.29 32.58
CA GLY A 59 -29.43 12.15 33.71
C GLY A 59 -30.60 13.14 33.86
N PRO A 60 -31.13 13.37 35.07
CA PRO A 60 -32.34 14.15 35.25
C PRO A 60 -32.15 15.53 34.62
N HIS A 61 -32.84 15.79 33.52
CA HIS A 61 -33.03 17.13 32.99
C HIS A 61 -33.80 17.89 34.07
N ARG A 62 -33.08 18.58 34.96
CA ARG A 62 -33.67 19.47 35.96
C ARG A 62 -34.64 20.39 35.23
N THR A 63 -35.93 20.18 35.46
CA THR A 63 -36.96 21.18 35.23
C THR A 63 -36.77 22.25 36.29
N GLU A 64 -36.15 23.36 35.91
CA GLU A 64 -36.34 24.66 36.57
C GLU A 64 -37.21 25.55 35.66
#